data_AF-A0A673WEW2-F1
#
_entry.id   AF-A0A673WEW2-F1
#
_cell.length_a   1.000
_cell.length_b   1.000
_cell.length_c   1.000
_cell.angle_alpha   90.00
_cell.angle_beta   90.00
_cell.angle_gamma   90.00
#
_symmetry.space_group_name_H-M   'P 1'
#
loop_
_entity.id
_entity.type
_entity.pdbx_description
1 polymer ?
#
loop_
_entity_poly.entity_id
_entity_poly.type
_entity_poly.pdbx_seq_one_letter_code
_entity_poly.pdbx_strand_id
1 'polypeptide(L)'
;ILLTLSNPPISLPPVLKLTDSFGSLSRYKINWSKSEVMPLNPHTFQADLVDSPFVWKTSGMKYLGINIVFPITKIFSLNGPRLIQFCPTFFMLNFQGVPFFLNLTRQVS
;
A
#
# COMPACT_ATOMS: atom_id res chain seq x y z
N ILE A 1 -2.07 2.58 -7.27
CA ILE A 1 -2.32 3.68 -6.30
C ILE A 1 -3.01 3.06 -5.10
N LEU A 2 -2.66 3.50 -3.89
CA LEU A 2 -3.37 3.14 -2.66
C LEU A 2 -4.07 4.42 -2.15
N LEU A 3 -5.37 4.33 -1.88
CA LEU A 3 -6.18 5.47 -1.42
C LEU A 3 -6.90 5.09 -0.13
N THR A 4 -6.89 5.98 0.85
CA THR A 4 -7.67 5.87 2.07
C THR A 4 -8.77 6.92 2.06
N LEU A 5 -9.99 6.51 2.39
CA LEU A 5 -11.15 7.38 2.40
C LEU A 5 -11.79 7.38 3.78
N SER A 6 -12.23 8.56 4.20
CA SER A 6 -13.07 8.74 5.39
C SER A 6 -14.50 8.99 4.93
N ASN A 7 -15.46 8.37 5.60
CA ASN A 7 -16.89 8.47 5.26
C ASN A 7 -17.17 8.20 3.76
N PRO A 8 -17.04 6.93 3.31
CA PRO A 8 -17.16 6.55 1.90
C PRO A 8 -18.44 7.02 1.18
N PRO A 9 -19.63 7.05 1.80
CA PRO A 9 -20.85 7.52 1.15
C PRO A 9 -20.76 8.95 0.59
N ILE A 10 -19.97 9.82 1.25
CA ILE A 10 -19.81 11.22 0.85
C ILE A 10 -18.54 11.40 -0.01
N SER A 11 -17.45 10.72 0.35
CA SER A 11 -16.14 10.95 -0.28
C SER A 11 -15.91 10.16 -1.56
N LEU A 12 -16.56 9.00 -1.74
CA LEU A 12 -16.32 8.15 -2.91
C LEU A 12 -16.84 8.74 -4.23
N PRO A 13 -18.08 9.28 -4.32
CA PRO A 13 -18.58 9.84 -5.57
C PRO A 13 -17.70 10.95 -6.18
N PRO A 14 -17.22 11.97 -5.43
CA PRO A 14 -16.35 13.00 -6.00
C PRO A 14 -14.98 12.45 -6.38
N VAL A 15 -14.46 11.46 -5.66
CA VAL A 15 -13.18 10.80 -5.99
C VAL A 15 -13.27 10.05 -7.31
N LEU A 16 -14.35 9.30 -7.55
CA LEU A 16 -14.57 8.62 -8.82
C LEU A 16 -14.65 9.63 -9.98
N LYS A 17 -15.40 10.72 -9.80
CA LYS A 17 -15.49 11.81 -10.80
C LYS A 17 -14.15 12.46 -11.11
N LEU A 18 -13.34 12.74 -10.09
CA LEU A 18 -11.99 13.29 -10.26
C LEU A 18 -11.07 12.31 -10.97
N THR A 19 -11.17 11.03 -10.62
CA THR A 19 -10.38 9.96 -11.22
C THR A 19 -10.70 9.80 -12.71
N ASP A 20 -11.98 9.86 -13.08
CA ASP A 20 -12.40 9.78 -14.48
C ASP A 20 -11.97 11.02 -15.28
N SER A 21 -12.09 12.21 -14.68
CA SER A 21 -11.60 13.47 -15.29
C SER A 21 -10.10 13.43 -15.53
N PHE A 22 -9.33 13.04 -14.51
CA PHE A 22 -7.89 12.88 -14.62
C PHE A 22 -7.52 11.80 -15.64
N GLY A 23 -8.27 10.69 -15.67
CA GLY A 23 -8.07 9.62 -16.63
C GLY A 23 -8.29 10.05 -18.08
N SER A 24 -9.31 10.88 -18.32
CA SER A 24 -9.56 11.49 -19.63
C SER A 24 -8.42 12.41 -20.07
N LEU A 25 -7.88 13.23 -19.17
CA LEU A 25 -6.79 14.17 -19.48
C LEU A 25 -5.45 13.46 -19.69
N SER A 26 -5.13 12.50 -18.83
CA SER A 26 -3.88 11.73 -18.87
C SER A 26 -3.89 10.59 -19.89
N ARG A 27 -5.05 10.29 -20.49
CA ARG A 27 -5.31 9.08 -21.28
C ARG A 27 -5.02 7.78 -20.52
N TYR A 28 -5.08 7.82 -19.19
CA TYR A 28 -4.94 6.66 -18.32
C TYR A 28 -6.31 6.19 -17.83
N LYS A 29 -6.69 4.95 -18.15
CA LYS A 29 -7.96 4.37 -17.69
C LYS A 29 -7.73 3.47 -16.49
N ILE A 30 -8.41 3.76 -15.38
CA ILE A 30 -8.41 2.86 -14.21
C ILE A 30 -9.15 1.58 -14.57
N ASN A 31 -8.55 0.45 -14.20
CA ASN A 31 -9.20 -0.84 -14.29
C ASN A 31 -9.96 -1.12 -12.99
N TRP A 32 -11.25 -0.79 -12.98
CA TRP A 32 -12.08 -0.97 -11.79
C TRP A 32 -12.28 -2.44 -11.41
N SER A 33 -12.31 -3.38 -12.36
CA SER A 33 -12.48 -4.82 -12.04
C SER A 33 -11.28 -5.43 -11.30
N LYS A 34 -10.12 -4.79 -11.36
CA LYS A 34 -8.93 -5.15 -10.56
C LYS A 34 -8.77 -4.28 -9.31
N SER A 35 -9.66 -3.31 -9.11
CA SER A 35 -9.58 -2.39 -7.97
C SER A 35 -10.30 -3.01 -6.77
N GLU A 36 -9.56 -3.17 -5.68
CA GLU A 36 -10.05 -3.78 -4.44
C GLU A 36 -10.31 -2.72 -3.38
N VAL A 37 -11.30 -2.97 -2.52
CA VAL A 37 -11.65 -2.12 -1.39
C VAL A 37 -11.79 -2.98 -0.13
N MET A 38 -11.29 -2.48 0.99
CA MET A 38 -11.33 -3.17 2.28
C MET A 38 -11.71 -2.19 3.39
N PRO A 39 -12.59 -2.59 4.33
CA PRO A 39 -12.90 -1.77 5.50
C PRO A 39 -11.67 -1.67 6.43
N LEU A 40 -11.34 -0.44 6.83
CA LEU A 40 -10.28 -0.16 7.82
C LEU A 40 -10.83 0.07 9.22
N ASN A 41 -12.15 0.01 9.39
CA ASN A 41 -12.84 0.14 10.66
C ASN A 41 -14.06 -0.79 10.68
N PRO A 42 -14.57 -1.17 11.86
CA PRO A 42 -15.68 -2.10 11.98
C PRO A 42 -17.04 -1.47 11.65
N HIS A 43 -17.09 -0.16 11.40
CA HIS A 43 -18.31 0.59 11.09
C HIS A 43 -18.45 0.88 9.59
N THR A 44 -17.58 0.31 8.75
CA THR A 44 -17.67 0.45 7.29
C THR A 44 -18.21 -0.84 6.72
N PHE A 45 -19.34 -0.74 6.05
CA PHE A 45 -20.06 -1.86 5.47
C PHE A 45 -20.00 -1.78 3.95
N GLN A 46 -20.22 -2.92 3.28
CA GLN A 46 -20.32 -2.95 1.82
C GLN A 46 -21.45 -2.05 1.30
N ALA A 47 -22.52 -1.90 2.09
CA ALA A 47 -23.62 -1.00 1.81
C ALA A 47 -23.21 0.49 1.81
N ASP A 48 -22.07 0.87 2.38
CA ASP A 48 -21.57 2.25 2.30
C ASP A 48 -20.94 2.57 0.94
N LEU A 49 -20.76 1.56 0.09
CA LEU A 49 -20.15 1.62 -1.23
C LEU A 49 -21.14 1.22 -2.33
N VAL A 50 -22.45 1.50 -2.14
CA VAL A 50 -23.49 1.20 -3.15
C VAL A 50 -23.07 1.71 -4.51
N ASP A 51 -23.25 0.89 -5.54
CA ASP A 51 -22.91 1.16 -6.94
C ASP A 51 -21.42 1.43 -7.23
N SER A 52 -20.54 1.11 -6.29
CA SER A 52 -19.10 1.23 -6.53
C SER A 52 -18.58 0.07 -7.40
N PRO A 53 -17.62 0.33 -8.32
CA PRO A 53 -17.13 -0.68 -9.24
C PRO A 53 -16.00 -1.55 -8.63
N PHE A 54 -15.84 -1.54 -7.31
CA PHE A 54 -14.73 -2.19 -6.60
C PHE A 54 -15.10 -3.60 -6.14
N VAL A 55 -14.07 -4.46 -6.04
CA VAL A 55 -14.18 -5.75 -5.38
C VAL A 55 -14.04 -5.57 -3.87
N TRP A 56 -15.11 -5.84 -3.12
CA TRP A 56 -15.09 -5.82 -1.66
C TRP A 56 -14.28 -7.00 -1.10
N LYS A 57 -13.31 -6.70 -0.23
CA LYS A 57 -12.44 -7.67 0.44
C LYS A 57 -12.56 -7.51 1.95
N THR A 58 -12.92 -8.57 2.66
CA THR A 58 -12.96 -8.59 4.14
C THR A 58 -11.69 -9.17 4.77
N SER A 59 -10.94 -9.99 4.02
CA SER A 59 -9.81 -10.78 4.53
C SER A 59 -8.45 -10.07 4.50
N GLY A 60 -8.35 -8.92 3.85
CA GLY A 60 -7.06 -8.31 3.52
C GLY A 60 -6.87 -8.06 2.03
N MET A 61 -5.93 -7.18 1.70
CA MET A 61 -5.45 -6.95 0.33
C MET A 61 -3.92 -6.83 0.31
N LYS A 62 -3.29 -7.02 -0.85
CA LYS A 62 -1.84 -6.94 -1.00
C LYS A 62 -1.44 -5.77 -1.88
N TYR A 63 -0.56 -4.91 -1.39
CA TYR A 63 -0.04 -3.76 -2.12
C TYR A 63 1.48 -3.71 -2.05
N LEU A 64 2.15 -3.73 -3.21
CA LEU A 64 3.62 -3.71 -3.32
C LEU A 64 4.34 -4.74 -2.43
N GLY A 65 3.76 -5.93 -2.28
CA GLY A 65 4.33 -6.98 -1.43
C GLY A 65 3.89 -6.94 0.03
N ILE A 66 3.27 -5.84 0.49
CA ILE A 66 2.78 -5.64 1.85
C ILE A 66 1.33 -6.12 1.96
N ASN A 67 1.05 -6.95 2.96
CA ASN A 67 -0.30 -7.36 3.30
C ASN A 67 -0.96 -6.29 4.18
N ILE A 68 -2.01 -5.66 3.64
CA ILE A 68 -2.83 -4.68 4.35
C ILE A 68 -4.06 -5.41 4.88
N VAL A 69 -4.25 -5.37 6.20
CA VAL A 69 -5.33 -6.09 6.90
C VAL A 69 -5.97 -5.20 7.96
N PHE A 70 -7.20 -5.55 8.35
CA PHE A 70 -7.85 -5.02 9.55
C PHE A 70 -7.85 -6.11 10.66
N PRO A 71 -7.57 -5.78 11.94
CA PRO A 71 -7.11 -4.48 12.45
C PRO A 71 -5.67 -4.14 12.01
N ILE A 72 -5.39 -2.84 11.87
CA ILE A 72 -4.09 -2.32 11.37
C ILE A 72 -2.90 -2.72 12.24
N THR A 73 -3.14 -3.03 13.53
CA THR A 73 -2.12 -3.52 14.46
C THR A 73 -1.47 -4.84 14.00
N LYS A 74 -2.16 -5.63 13.17
CA LYS A 74 -1.62 -6.87 12.58
C LYS A 74 -0.71 -6.63 11.36
N ILE A 75 -0.71 -5.44 10.78
CA ILE A 75 0.09 -5.16 9.57
C ILE A 75 1.58 -5.31 9.87
N PHE A 76 2.06 -4.78 11.01
CA PHE A 76 3.48 -4.88 11.34
C PHE A 76 3.90 -6.32 11.64
N SER A 77 3.12 -7.10 12.39
CA SER A 77 3.47 -8.49 12.68
C SER A 77 3.51 -9.38 11.43
N LEU A 78 2.66 -9.11 10.45
CA LEU A 78 2.60 -9.87 9.19
C LEU A 78 3.71 -9.50 8.18
N ASN A 79 4.16 -8.25 8.19
CA ASN A 79 5.09 -7.74 7.16
C ASN A 79 6.48 -7.42 7.71
N GLY A 80 6.56 -6.91 8.94
CA GLY A 80 7.78 -6.44 9.61
C GLY A 80 8.95 -7.42 9.54
N PRO A 81 8.79 -8.69 9.96
CA PRO A 81 9.89 -9.66 9.93
C PRO A 81 10.52 -9.82 8.54
N ARG A 82 9.70 -9.81 7.48
CA ARG A 82 10.19 -9.90 6.10
C ARG A 82 10.87 -8.61 5.65
N LEU A 83 10.28 -7.46 5.95
CA LEU A 83 10.82 -6.15 5.55
C LEU A 83 12.15 -5.84 6.24
N ILE A 84 12.34 -6.25 7.49
CA ILE A 84 13.56 -6.03 8.26
C ILE A 84 14.70 -6.91 7.75
N GLN A 85 14.41 -8.14 7.28
CA GLN A 85 15.43 -9.02 6.68
C GLN A 85 16.00 -8.46 5.37
N PHE A 86 15.21 -7.67 4.62
CA PHE A 86 15.69 -6.96 3.43
C PHE A 86 16.53 -5.72 3.76
N CYS A 87 16.54 -5.26 5.01
CA CYS A 87 17.50 -4.27 5.45
C CYS A 87 18.84 -5.00 5.61
N PRO A 88 19.85 -4.75 4.77
CA PRO A 88 21.12 -5.45 4.90
C PRO A 88 21.66 -5.21 6.30
N THR A 89 22.03 -6.29 6.97
CA THR A 89 22.56 -6.35 8.35
C THR A 89 23.70 -5.34 8.60
N PHE A 90 24.29 -4.80 7.53
CA PHE A 90 25.25 -3.71 7.50
C PHE A 90 24.79 -2.41 8.20
N PHE A 91 23.49 -2.11 8.25
CA PHE A 91 22.99 -0.87 8.89
C PHE A 91 22.75 -0.98 10.40
N MET A 92 22.53 -2.20 10.94
CA MET A 92 22.24 -2.39 12.37
C MET A 92 23.49 -2.59 13.24
N LEU A 93 24.64 -2.93 12.66
CA LEU A 93 25.89 -3.11 13.41
C LEU A 93 26.74 -1.82 13.55
N ASN A 94 26.31 -0.69 12.97
CA ASN A 94 27.13 0.53 12.88
C ASN A 94 26.67 1.72 13.74
N PHE A 95 25.95 1.48 14.84
CA PHE A 95 25.68 2.54 15.83
C PHE A 95 26.68 2.61 16.99
N GLN A 96 27.81 1.88 16.95
CA GLN A 96 28.83 1.95 18.01
C GLN A 96 30.29 2.20 17.60
N GLY A 97 30.60 2.61 16.37
CA GLY A 97 31.94 3.19 16.16
C GLY A 97 32.44 3.23 14.72
N VAL A 98 32.67 4.47 14.27
CA VAL A 98 33.62 4.92 13.23
C VAL A 98 33.43 4.35 11.80
N PRO A 99 33.03 5.17 10.81
CA PRO A 99 33.03 4.73 9.42
C PRO A 99 34.46 4.77 8.86
N PHE A 100 35.06 3.60 8.62
CA PHE A 100 36.23 3.46 7.75
C PHE A 100 35.74 2.84 6.43
N PHE A 101 35.61 3.66 5.38
CA PHE A 101 35.38 3.15 4.03
C PHE A 101 36.73 2.91 3.37
N LEU A 102 37.14 1.64 3.28
CA LEU A 102 38.19 1.21 2.35
C LEU A 102 37.53 0.39 1.24
N ASN A 103 37.22 1.03 0.11
CA ASN A 103 36.78 0.33 -1.10
C ASN A 103 38.02 -0.07 -1.91
N LEU A 104 38.47 -1.31 -1.74
CA LEU A 104 39.51 -1.93 -2.58
C LEU A 104 38.87 -2.98 -3.51
N THR A 105 38.57 -2.48 -4.71
CA THR A 105 38.59 -3.09 -6.06
C THR A 105 38.61 -4.60 -6.27
N ARG A 106 37.90 -5.04 -7.33
CA ARG A 106 38.56 -5.68 -8.48
C ARG A 106 37.80 -5.43 -9.79
N GLN A 107 38.43 -4.70 -10.72
CA GLN A 107 38.12 -4.71 -12.15
C GLN A 107 38.72 -5.98 -12.80
N VAL A 108 38.30 -6.26 -14.04
CA VAL A 108 38.73 -7.32 -14.99
C VAL A 108 37.73 -8.50 -15.06
N SER A 109 37.25 -8.96 -16.22
CA SER A 109 37.76 -8.84 -17.61
C SER A 109 36.83 -8.15 -18.59
#